data_AF-A0A023UPJ4-F1
#
_entry.id   AF-A0A023UPJ4-F1
#
_cell.length_a   1.000
_cell.length_b   1.000
_cell.length_c   1.000
_cell.angle_alpha   90.00
_cell.angle_beta   90.00
_cell.angle_gamma   90.00
#
_symmetry.space_group_name_H-M   'P 1'
#
loop_
_entity.id
_entity.type
_entity.pdbx_description
1 polymer ?
#
loop_
_entity_poly.entity_id
_entity_poly.type
_entity_poly.pdbx_seq_one_letter_code
_entity_poly.pdbx_strand_id
1 'polypeptide(L)'
;KENINIELLLPTFGMITDYVMKLKKMKEEMKKESINMPKGFLEMFVGFIDGDGYMHVGRTTKGYIRMKMVINLHMKDYSTLEYFKEMLKMGHLTMYKSRGETYARYMMSKTDMQYMLMPLLEHHGLYFLTKNRSMQYNKMLYMLKNNIKIYSNMPTEMPMMKSLPITKEDYLNMPFLKNWLVGFTMADGTFMIKNNKDACYQMTQKVDIPLFEALYLLLNNNTKKMYLHTGNKYGMLNLSSMKDMQEVINFFSFNGNYPLIGSKLIQYEKWIKYLKESYRYKDLNFPNI
;
A
#
# COMPACT_ATOMS: atom_id res chain seq x y z
N LYS A 1 -3.18 24.93 24.88
CA LYS A 1 -2.75 23.99 23.80
C LYS A 1 -1.24 23.91 23.87
N GLU A 2 -0.70 22.82 24.43
CA GLU A 2 0.74 22.61 24.46
C GLU A 2 1.27 22.65 23.02
N ASN A 3 2.29 23.47 22.79
CA ASN A 3 3.02 23.48 21.53
C ASN A 3 3.81 22.17 21.45
N ILE A 4 3.15 21.11 21.00
CA ILE A 4 3.80 19.86 20.64
C ILE A 4 4.90 20.20 19.65
N ASN A 5 6.15 19.93 20.02
CA ASN A 5 7.27 20.10 19.12
C ASN A 5 7.17 19.01 18.05
N ILE A 6 6.61 19.38 16.89
CA ILE A 6 6.34 18.48 15.76
C ILE A 6 7.60 17.77 15.27
N GLU A 7 8.79 18.36 15.42
CA GLU A 7 10.06 17.74 15.05
C GLU A 7 10.50 16.64 16.04
N LEU A 8 9.99 16.63 17.27
CA LEU A 8 10.19 15.50 18.19
C LEU A 8 9.30 14.31 17.80
N LEU A 9 8.07 14.57 17.35
CA LEU A 9 7.12 13.50 16.97
C LEU A 9 7.39 12.93 15.58
N LEU A 10 7.70 13.80 14.62
CA LEU A 10 7.96 13.45 13.23
C LEU A 10 9.36 13.96 12.85
N PRO A 11 10.45 13.40 13.38
CA PRO A 11 11.78 13.89 13.07
C PRO A 11 12.08 13.74 11.58
N THR A 12 12.60 14.80 10.95
CA THR A 12 13.03 14.73 9.56
C THR A 12 14.12 13.67 9.37
N PHE A 13 13.96 12.79 8.37
CA PHE A 13 14.90 11.69 8.13
C PHE A 13 16.12 12.15 7.35
N GLY A 14 17.28 12.16 8.01
CA GLY A 14 18.56 12.58 7.42
C GLY A 14 18.62 14.08 7.12
N MET A 15 19.65 14.52 6.40
CA MET A 15 19.82 15.94 6.07
C MET A 15 18.97 16.38 4.87
N ILE A 16 18.29 17.51 5.01
CA ILE A 16 17.65 18.27 3.92
C ILE A 16 18.44 19.58 3.73
N THR A 17 18.67 20.01 2.49
CA THR A 17 19.43 21.24 2.20
C THR A 17 18.60 22.50 2.46
N ASP A 18 19.25 23.57 2.89
CA ASP A 18 18.59 24.85 3.23
C ASP A 18 17.87 25.51 2.05
N TYR A 19 18.30 25.24 0.82
CA TYR A 19 17.59 25.72 -0.38
C TYR A 19 16.15 25.17 -0.47
N VAL A 20 15.96 23.91 -0.07
CA VAL A 20 14.64 23.26 -0.01
C VAL A 20 13.82 23.83 1.17
N MET A 21 14.47 24.48 2.13
CA MET A 21 13.84 25.21 3.23
C MET A 21 13.25 26.57 2.83
N LYS A 22 13.38 27.03 1.57
CA LYS A 22 12.55 28.17 1.09
C LYS A 22 11.03 27.86 1.14
N LEU A 23 10.65 26.59 1.17
CA LEU A 23 9.28 26.12 1.37
C LEU A 23 9.00 25.67 2.83
N LYS A 24 9.92 25.95 3.77
CA LYS A 24 9.91 25.37 5.13
C LYS A 24 8.62 25.66 5.89
N LYS A 25 8.11 26.89 5.85
CA LYS A 25 6.87 27.26 6.57
C LYS A 25 5.65 26.47 6.06
N MET A 26 5.44 26.43 4.75
CA MET A 26 4.37 25.63 4.14
C MET A 26 4.51 24.15 4.48
N LYS A 27 5.74 23.63 4.44
CA LYS A 27 6.02 22.24 4.80
C LYS A 27 5.79 21.96 6.28
N GLU A 28 6.16 22.87 7.19
CA GLU A 28 5.91 22.74 8.63
C GLU A 28 4.41 22.70 8.94
N GLU A 29 3.62 23.54 8.27
CA GLU A 29 2.16 23.52 8.38
C GLU A 29 1.60 22.18 7.88
N MET A 30 2.02 21.71 6.70
CA MET A 30 1.62 20.40 6.19
C MET A 30 2.01 19.25 7.13
N LYS A 31 3.18 19.33 7.75
CA LYS A 31 3.67 18.31 8.70
C LYS A 31 2.83 18.31 9.98
N LYS A 32 2.47 19.48 10.50
CA LYS A 32 1.52 19.59 11.63
C LYS A 32 0.16 19.01 11.29
N GLU A 33 -0.36 19.30 10.09
CA GLU A 33 -1.63 18.75 9.62
C GLU A 33 -1.58 17.22 9.44
N SER A 34 -0.43 16.69 9.01
CA SER A 34 -0.25 15.26 8.75
C SER A 34 -0.39 14.37 9.99
N ILE A 35 -0.22 14.91 11.20
CA ILE A 35 -0.51 14.17 12.45
C ILE A 35 -1.99 13.75 12.54
N ASN A 36 -2.89 14.57 12.00
CA ASN A 36 -4.33 14.31 12.03
C ASN A 36 -4.77 13.39 10.88
N MET A 37 -3.83 12.93 10.06
CA MET A 37 -4.12 12.00 8.98
C MET A 37 -4.71 10.71 9.56
N PRO A 38 -5.82 10.18 9.02
CA PRO A 38 -6.40 8.94 9.51
C PRO A 38 -5.36 7.83 9.46
N LYS A 39 -5.09 7.17 10.59
CA LYS A 39 -4.13 6.05 10.64
C LYS A 39 -4.47 4.98 9.60
N GLY A 40 -5.75 4.62 9.47
CA GLY A 40 -6.23 3.64 8.49
C GLY A 40 -5.93 4.02 7.03
N PHE A 41 -5.87 5.32 6.71
CA PHE A 41 -5.45 5.78 5.39
C PHE A 41 -3.98 5.42 5.13
N LEU A 42 -3.08 5.69 6.08
CA LEU A 42 -1.66 5.39 5.93
C LEU A 42 -1.42 3.89 5.83
N GLU A 43 -2.12 3.09 6.64
CA GLU A 43 -2.05 1.63 6.61
C GLU A 43 -2.50 1.08 5.24
N MET A 44 -3.61 1.59 4.70
CA MET A 44 -4.08 1.28 3.35
C MET A 44 -3.10 1.74 2.28
N PHE A 45 -2.56 2.96 2.38
CA PHE A 45 -1.62 3.50 1.40
C PHE A 45 -0.33 2.66 1.30
N VAL A 46 0.19 2.18 2.44
CA VAL A 46 1.33 1.24 2.48
C VAL A 46 1.00 -0.05 1.76
N GLY A 47 -0.19 -0.63 2.02
CA GLY A 47 -0.67 -1.82 1.32
C GLY A 47 -0.78 -1.62 -0.19
N PHE A 48 -1.26 -0.45 -0.63
CA PHE A 48 -1.34 -0.12 -2.05
C PHE A 48 0.05 -0.08 -2.72
N ILE A 49 1.01 0.58 -2.07
CA ILE A 49 2.40 0.64 -2.57
C ILE A 49 3.03 -0.76 -2.62
N ASP A 50 2.68 -1.66 -1.68
CA ASP A 50 3.16 -3.04 -1.68
C ASP A 50 2.78 -3.84 -2.93
N GLY A 51 1.62 -3.52 -3.52
CA GLY A 51 1.14 -4.09 -4.78
C GLY A 51 1.68 -3.35 -6.01
N ASP A 52 1.25 -2.10 -6.22
CA ASP A 52 1.45 -1.33 -7.46
C ASP A 52 2.54 -0.24 -7.37
N GLY A 53 3.11 -0.04 -6.19
CA GLY A 53 4.16 0.95 -5.96
C GLY A 53 5.57 0.38 -6.07
N TYR A 54 6.54 1.28 -6.20
CA TYR A 54 7.94 0.94 -5.99
C TYR A 54 8.75 2.11 -5.46
N MET A 55 9.82 1.75 -4.75
CA MET A 55 10.82 2.65 -4.22
C MET A 55 12.11 2.46 -5.00
N HIS A 56 12.61 3.55 -5.58
CA HIS A 56 13.78 3.52 -6.44
C HIS A 56 14.92 4.32 -5.84
N VAL A 57 16.08 3.65 -5.76
CA VAL A 57 17.37 4.26 -5.49
C VAL A 57 18.25 4.09 -6.72
N GLY A 58 18.69 5.20 -7.30
CA GLY A 58 19.51 5.21 -8.51
C GLY A 58 20.64 6.24 -8.46
N ARG A 59 21.40 6.31 -9.55
CA ARG A 59 22.52 7.24 -9.73
C ARG A 59 22.09 8.42 -10.61
N THR A 60 22.43 9.63 -10.19
CA THR A 60 22.35 10.83 -11.03
C THR A 60 23.56 10.94 -11.95
N THR A 61 23.49 11.76 -13.01
CA THR A 61 24.63 12.03 -13.89
C THR A 61 25.85 12.57 -13.14
N LYS A 62 25.62 13.34 -12.07
CA LYS A 62 26.66 13.89 -11.18
C LYS A 62 27.17 12.90 -10.12
N GLY A 63 26.75 11.63 -10.15
CA GLY A 63 27.20 10.60 -9.20
C GLY A 63 26.48 10.58 -7.84
N TYR A 64 25.55 11.49 -7.58
CA TYR A 64 24.73 11.47 -6.36
C TYR A 64 23.65 10.41 -6.41
N ILE A 65 23.18 10.00 -5.24
CA ILE A 65 22.03 9.12 -5.07
C ILE A 65 20.74 9.89 -5.34
N ARG A 66 19.91 9.32 -6.23
CA ARG A 66 18.53 9.72 -6.48
C ARG A 66 17.59 8.75 -5.78
N MET A 67 16.62 9.28 -5.03
CA MET A 67 15.56 8.48 -4.42
C MET A 67 14.19 8.99 -4.85
N LYS A 68 13.26 8.08 -5.10
CA LYS A 68 11.84 8.39 -5.37
C LYS A 68 10.95 7.21 -4.99
N MET A 69 9.73 7.50 -4.56
CA MET A 69 8.63 6.54 -4.53
C MET A 69 7.71 6.84 -5.71
N VAL A 70 7.28 5.81 -6.42
CA VAL A 70 6.49 5.95 -7.64
C VAL A 70 5.36 4.92 -7.64
N ILE A 71 4.18 5.38 -8.05
CA ILE A 71 3.04 4.56 -8.41
C ILE A 71 2.70 4.90 -9.86
N ASN A 72 2.55 3.89 -10.72
CA ASN A 72 2.07 4.09 -12.08
C ASN A 72 0.77 3.31 -12.26
N LEU A 73 -0.32 3.98 -12.61
CA LEU A 73 -1.59 3.32 -12.90
C LEU A 73 -2.08 3.67 -14.30
N HIS A 74 -2.95 2.84 -14.83
CA HIS A 74 -3.67 3.17 -16.06
C HIS A 74 -4.57 4.39 -15.82
N MET A 75 -4.85 5.19 -16.85
CA MET A 75 -5.65 6.41 -16.70
C MET A 75 -7.06 6.16 -16.11
N LYS A 76 -7.61 4.96 -16.30
CA LYS A 76 -8.88 4.52 -15.70
C LYS A 76 -8.88 4.56 -14.16
N ASP A 77 -7.70 4.50 -13.55
CA ASP A 77 -7.49 4.46 -12.09
C ASP A 77 -6.91 5.79 -11.58
N TYR A 78 -6.97 6.86 -12.38
CA TYR A 78 -6.38 8.16 -12.06
C TYR A 78 -6.96 8.78 -10.77
N SER A 79 -8.27 8.61 -10.52
CA SER A 79 -8.93 9.13 -9.31
C SER A 79 -8.35 8.57 -8.01
N THR A 80 -7.81 7.34 -8.03
CA THR A 80 -7.08 6.76 -6.89
C THR A 80 -5.83 7.57 -6.57
N LEU A 81 -5.11 8.02 -7.61
CA LEU A 81 -3.89 8.83 -7.42
C LEU A 81 -4.20 10.26 -6.99
N GLU A 82 -5.31 10.84 -7.48
CA GLU A 82 -5.79 12.15 -7.01
C GLU A 82 -6.12 12.10 -5.52
N TYR A 83 -6.85 11.08 -5.10
CA TYR A 83 -7.15 10.87 -3.69
C TYR A 83 -5.89 10.78 -2.82
N PHE A 84 -4.88 9.99 -3.22
CA PHE A 84 -3.62 9.93 -2.49
C PHE A 84 -2.94 11.30 -2.40
N LYS A 85 -2.88 12.04 -3.51
CA LYS A 85 -2.29 13.38 -3.53
C LYS A 85 -3.05 14.35 -2.62
N GLU A 86 -4.38 14.31 -2.59
CA GLU A 86 -5.21 15.17 -1.75
C GLU A 86 -5.02 14.86 -0.25
N MET A 87 -5.06 13.58 0.11
CA MET A 87 -4.85 13.15 1.50
C MET A 87 -3.45 13.49 1.99
N LEU A 88 -2.42 13.18 1.20
CA LEU A 88 -1.02 13.37 1.59
C LEU A 88 -0.54 14.82 1.40
N LYS A 89 -1.25 15.62 0.61
CA LYS A 89 -0.90 16.98 0.17
C LYS A 89 0.50 17.09 -0.45
N MET A 90 1.13 15.98 -0.84
CA MET A 90 2.52 15.94 -1.31
C MET A 90 2.66 15.11 -2.59
N GLY A 91 3.87 15.12 -3.15
CA GLY A 91 4.14 14.45 -4.42
C GLY A 91 3.49 15.18 -5.60
N HIS A 92 3.65 14.62 -6.79
CA HIS A 92 3.12 15.19 -8.01
C HIS A 92 2.60 14.12 -8.95
N LEU A 93 1.59 14.50 -9.73
CA LEU A 93 0.99 13.69 -10.77
C LEU A 93 1.53 14.12 -12.12
N THR A 94 1.92 13.15 -12.94
CA THR A 94 2.27 13.36 -14.34
C THR A 94 1.59 12.31 -15.19
N MET A 95 1.27 12.65 -16.42
CA MET A 95 0.69 11.71 -17.40
C MET A 95 1.74 11.37 -18.45
N TYR A 96 1.73 10.14 -18.94
CA TYR A 96 2.59 9.71 -20.03
C TYR A 96 1.92 8.62 -20.86
N LYS A 97 2.31 8.52 -22.13
CA LYS A 97 1.86 7.43 -23.02
C LYS A 97 2.87 6.30 -23.04
N SER A 98 2.39 5.06 -23.04
CA SER A 98 3.21 3.86 -23.21
C SER A 98 2.42 2.80 -23.96
N ARG A 99 3.00 2.26 -25.05
CA ARG A 99 2.36 1.22 -25.87
C ARG A 99 0.94 1.58 -26.33
N GLY A 100 0.72 2.83 -26.73
CA GLY A 100 -0.58 3.34 -27.21
C GLY A 100 -1.55 3.76 -26.10
N GLU A 101 -1.34 3.32 -24.86
CA GLU A 101 -2.19 3.62 -23.71
C GLU A 101 -1.68 4.82 -22.90
N THR A 102 -2.59 5.48 -22.18
CA THR A 102 -2.25 6.60 -21.28
C THR A 102 -2.19 6.13 -19.83
N TYR A 103 -1.12 6.50 -19.15
CA TYR A 103 -0.86 6.17 -17.76
C TYR A 103 -0.66 7.45 -16.95
N ALA A 104 -1.06 7.37 -15.68
CA ALA A 104 -0.78 8.38 -14.69
C ALA A 104 0.31 7.89 -13.73
N ARG A 105 1.20 8.80 -13.36
CA ARG A 105 2.31 8.57 -12.44
C ARG A 105 2.17 9.50 -11.25
N TYR A 106 2.05 8.92 -10.06
CA TYR A 106 2.24 9.63 -8.80
C TYR A 106 3.67 9.42 -8.33
N MET A 107 4.40 10.52 -8.06
CA MET A 107 5.79 10.47 -7.63
C MET A 107 6.04 11.34 -6.42
N MET A 108 6.66 10.75 -5.40
CA MET A 108 7.23 11.46 -4.26
C MET A 108 8.74 11.57 -4.41
N SER A 109 9.26 12.77 -4.22
CA SER A 109 10.69 13.06 -4.28
C SER A 109 11.42 12.58 -3.01
N LYS A 110 12.75 12.52 -3.05
CA LYS A 110 13.58 12.28 -1.85
C LYS A 110 13.16 13.18 -0.69
N THR A 111 12.93 14.45 -0.96
CA THR A 111 12.53 15.43 0.05
C THR A 111 11.17 15.12 0.65
N ASP A 112 10.18 14.80 -0.17
CA ASP A 112 8.83 14.46 0.33
C ASP A 112 8.89 13.25 1.26
N MET A 113 9.72 12.27 0.89
CA MET A 113 9.95 11.08 1.69
C MET A 113 10.68 11.38 3.01
N GLN A 114 11.78 12.13 2.98
CA GLN A 114 12.54 12.50 4.18
C GLN A 114 11.72 13.34 5.16
N TYR A 115 10.89 14.24 4.62
CA TYR A 115 10.22 15.26 5.42
C TYR A 115 8.88 14.80 6.00
N MET A 116 8.17 13.90 5.31
CA MET A 116 6.81 13.53 5.70
C MET A 116 6.54 12.03 5.66
N LEU A 117 6.72 11.35 4.53
CA LEU A 117 6.35 9.93 4.43
C LEU A 117 7.12 9.07 5.44
N MET A 118 8.45 9.14 5.48
CA MET A 118 9.27 8.31 6.38
C MET A 118 8.99 8.62 7.87
N PRO A 119 8.91 9.89 8.30
CA PRO A 119 8.47 10.22 9.66
C PRO A 119 7.11 9.64 10.03
N LEU A 120 6.10 9.76 9.16
CA LEU A 120 4.76 9.22 9.41
C LEU A 120 4.78 7.68 9.53
N LEU A 121 5.52 7.00 8.65
CA LEU A 121 5.67 5.55 8.70
C LEU A 121 6.33 5.11 10.01
N GLU A 122 7.43 5.75 10.42
CA GLU A 122 8.11 5.41 11.69
C GLU A 122 7.22 5.71 12.91
N HIS A 123 6.54 6.86 12.92
CA HIS A 123 5.64 7.27 14.02
C HIS A 123 4.49 6.28 14.24
N HIS A 124 3.92 5.73 13.15
CA HIS A 124 2.83 4.76 13.23
C HIS A 124 3.31 3.30 13.20
N GLY A 125 4.62 3.04 13.21
CA GLY A 125 5.19 1.69 13.16
C GLY A 125 4.90 0.94 11.85
N LEU A 126 4.70 1.66 10.75
CA LEU A 126 4.33 1.11 9.45
C LEU A 126 5.56 0.76 8.61
N TYR A 127 5.47 -0.35 7.91
CA TYR A 127 6.47 -0.81 6.96
C TYR A 127 5.83 -1.76 5.94
N PHE A 128 6.61 -2.11 4.91
CA PHE A 128 6.14 -2.90 3.77
C PHE A 128 6.23 -4.39 4.07
N LEU A 129 5.16 -5.12 3.74
CA LEU A 129 4.99 -6.54 4.06
C LEU A 129 5.37 -7.46 2.91
N THR A 130 5.59 -6.95 1.69
CA THR A 130 6.11 -7.77 0.59
C THR A 130 7.64 -7.73 0.52
N LYS A 131 8.28 -8.87 0.26
CA LYS A 131 9.75 -9.00 0.16
C LYS A 131 10.43 -7.91 -0.68
N ASN A 132 9.92 -7.64 -1.87
CA ASN A 132 10.53 -6.67 -2.79
C ASN A 132 10.46 -5.24 -2.24
N ARG A 133 9.29 -4.82 -1.75
CA ARG A 133 9.08 -3.44 -1.25
C ARG A 133 9.75 -3.26 0.11
N SER A 134 9.72 -4.27 0.97
CA SER A 134 10.51 -4.28 2.21
C SER A 134 12.01 -4.09 1.92
N MET A 135 12.58 -4.79 0.94
CA MET A 135 13.98 -4.62 0.56
C MET A 135 14.28 -3.22 0.02
N GLN A 136 13.42 -2.67 -0.85
CA GLN A 136 13.57 -1.31 -1.38
C GLN A 136 13.48 -0.25 -0.27
N TYR A 137 12.52 -0.42 0.65
CA TYR A 137 12.34 0.44 1.80
C TYR A 137 13.54 0.42 2.73
N ASN A 138 14.01 -0.77 3.11
CA ASN A 138 15.19 -0.96 3.95
C ASN A 138 16.43 -0.30 3.36
N LYS A 139 16.65 -0.48 2.04
CA LYS A 139 17.73 0.19 1.31
C LYS A 139 17.65 1.71 1.43
N MET A 140 16.47 2.30 1.21
CA MET A 140 16.29 3.75 1.35
C MET A 140 16.46 4.22 2.78
N LEU A 141 15.84 3.52 3.74
CA LEU A 141 15.88 3.85 5.16
C LEU A 141 17.33 3.87 5.67
N TYR A 142 18.12 2.84 5.33
CA TYR A 142 19.53 2.76 5.68
C TYR A 142 20.32 3.96 5.15
N MET A 143 20.14 4.29 3.86
CA MET A 143 20.89 5.38 3.23
C MET A 143 20.51 6.75 3.78
N LEU A 144 19.23 6.96 4.13
CA LEU A 144 18.76 8.19 4.75
C LEU A 144 19.29 8.34 6.18
N LYS A 145 19.21 7.28 7.01
CA LYS A 145 19.71 7.31 8.40
C LYS A 145 21.23 7.52 8.47
N ASN A 146 21.98 6.95 7.52
CA ASN A 146 23.44 7.09 7.47
C ASN A 146 23.92 8.26 6.59
N ASN A 147 23.02 9.12 6.11
CA ASN A 147 23.35 10.29 5.27
C ASN A 147 24.22 9.97 4.05
N ILE A 148 24.02 8.79 3.43
CA ILE A 148 24.76 8.39 2.23
C ILE A 148 24.24 9.18 1.03
N LYS A 149 25.10 10.05 0.47
CA LYS A 149 24.74 10.97 -0.64
C LYS A 149 25.37 10.60 -1.98
N ILE A 150 26.55 9.99 -1.97
CA ILE A 150 27.31 9.60 -3.17
C ILE A 150 27.02 8.14 -3.51
N TYR A 151 26.69 7.86 -4.77
CA TYR A 151 26.25 6.52 -5.19
C TYR A 151 27.35 5.46 -5.07
N SER A 152 28.61 5.82 -5.34
CA SER A 152 29.75 4.92 -5.18
C SER A 152 30.03 4.52 -3.73
N ASN A 153 29.49 5.27 -2.76
CA ASN A 153 29.65 4.97 -1.33
C ASN A 153 28.53 4.07 -0.81
N MET A 154 27.63 3.60 -1.69
CA MET A 154 26.61 2.62 -1.32
C MET A 154 27.29 1.30 -0.98
N PRO A 155 27.05 0.74 0.21
CA PRO A 155 27.62 -0.56 0.56
C PRO A 155 27.00 -1.66 -0.31
N THR A 156 27.78 -2.71 -0.56
CA THR A 156 27.34 -3.89 -1.32
C THR A 156 26.23 -4.64 -0.59
N GLU A 157 26.33 -4.71 0.75
CA GLU A 157 25.34 -5.33 1.62
C GLU A 157 24.83 -4.30 2.63
N MET A 158 23.54 -4.38 2.98
CA MET A 158 22.91 -3.47 3.93
C MET A 158 22.14 -4.28 4.97
N PRO A 159 22.23 -3.90 6.25
CA PRO A 159 21.41 -4.53 7.28
C PRO A 159 19.92 -4.27 7.01
N MET A 160 19.09 -5.27 7.33
CA MET A 160 17.65 -5.06 7.39
C MET A 160 17.32 -4.24 8.64
N MET A 161 16.82 -3.02 8.41
CA MET A 161 16.39 -2.09 9.45
C MET A 161 14.99 -2.44 10.00
N LYS A 162 14.12 -3.01 9.15
CA LYS A 162 12.80 -3.55 9.48
C LYS A 162 12.70 -4.94 8.85
N SER A 163 12.67 -5.97 9.68
CA SER A 163 12.53 -7.37 9.25
C SER A 163 11.08 -7.69 8.91
N LEU A 164 10.88 -8.57 7.93
CA LEU A 164 9.56 -9.13 7.66
C LEU A 164 9.16 -10.10 8.77
N PRO A 165 7.85 -10.23 9.06
CA PRO A 165 7.32 -11.32 9.88
C PRO A 165 7.69 -12.68 9.26
N ILE A 166 7.92 -13.69 10.12
CA ILE A 166 8.42 -15.00 9.69
C ILE A 166 7.26 -15.99 9.54
N THR A 167 6.31 -15.95 10.47
CA THR A 167 5.15 -16.84 10.52
C THR A 167 3.88 -16.11 10.12
N LYS A 168 2.85 -16.86 9.74
CA LYS A 168 1.51 -16.29 9.48
C LYS A 168 0.92 -15.67 10.74
N GLU A 169 1.21 -16.23 11.92
CA GLU A 169 0.78 -15.71 13.21
C GLU A 169 1.42 -14.34 13.47
N ASP A 170 2.70 -14.17 13.14
CA ASP A 170 3.37 -12.87 13.24
C ASP A 170 2.69 -11.83 12.33
N TYR A 171 2.31 -12.22 11.10
CA TYR A 171 1.56 -11.36 10.19
C TYR A 171 0.18 -11.01 10.76
N LEU A 172 -0.59 -12.00 11.24
CA LEU A 172 -1.93 -11.79 11.80
C LEU A 172 -1.93 -10.85 13.02
N ASN A 173 -0.84 -10.85 13.79
CA ASN A 173 -0.65 -9.97 14.93
C ASN A 173 -0.25 -8.53 14.54
N MET A 174 -0.02 -8.24 13.26
CA MET A 174 0.32 -6.89 12.81
C MET A 174 -0.89 -5.95 12.93
N PRO A 175 -0.80 -4.87 13.73
CA PRO A 175 -1.94 -3.98 14.00
C PRO A 175 -2.53 -3.32 12.74
N PHE A 176 -1.73 -3.21 11.67
CA PHE A 176 -2.11 -2.56 10.42
C PHE A 176 -2.49 -3.53 9.30
N LEU A 177 -2.44 -4.85 9.51
CA LEU A 177 -2.64 -5.84 8.44
C LEU A 177 -3.99 -5.70 7.75
N LYS A 178 -5.05 -5.37 8.50
CA LYS A 178 -6.41 -5.26 7.94
C LYS A 178 -6.52 -4.11 6.93
N ASN A 179 -6.12 -2.90 7.32
CA ASN A 179 -6.14 -1.76 6.41
C ASN A 179 -5.08 -1.89 5.30
N TRP A 180 -3.93 -2.48 5.61
CA TRP A 180 -2.96 -2.87 4.59
C TRP A 180 -3.57 -3.78 3.52
N LEU A 181 -4.36 -4.78 3.92
CA LEU A 181 -5.03 -5.69 2.98
C LEU A 181 -6.08 -4.96 2.12
N VAL A 182 -6.72 -3.91 2.62
CA VAL A 182 -7.58 -3.05 1.79
C VAL A 182 -6.77 -2.44 0.65
N GLY A 183 -5.65 -1.80 0.96
CA GLY A 183 -4.80 -1.17 -0.06
C GLY A 183 -4.18 -2.18 -1.01
N PHE A 184 -3.75 -3.31 -0.49
CA PHE A 184 -3.19 -4.40 -1.29
C PHE A 184 -4.25 -5.00 -2.23
N THR A 185 -5.51 -5.09 -1.78
CA THR A 185 -6.66 -5.48 -2.62
C THR A 185 -6.94 -4.47 -3.74
N MET A 186 -6.75 -3.18 -3.47
CA MET A 186 -6.91 -2.15 -4.49
C MET A 186 -5.91 -2.28 -5.63
N ALA A 187 -4.70 -2.76 -5.35
CA ALA A 187 -3.68 -3.05 -6.35
C ALA A 187 -3.88 -4.44 -7.01
N ASP A 188 -3.78 -5.52 -6.24
CA ASP A 188 -3.67 -6.90 -6.75
C ASP A 188 -4.95 -7.74 -6.59
N GLY A 189 -5.91 -7.29 -5.77
CA GLY A 189 -7.15 -8.01 -5.53
C GLY A 189 -8.16 -7.83 -6.67
N THR A 190 -9.11 -8.73 -6.81
CA THR A 190 -10.16 -8.67 -7.83
C THR A 190 -11.47 -9.23 -7.30
N PHE A 191 -12.55 -8.47 -7.45
CA PHE A 191 -13.92 -8.96 -7.29
C PHE A 191 -14.48 -9.29 -8.67
N MET A 192 -14.89 -10.53 -8.89
CA MET A 192 -15.32 -10.99 -10.22
C MET A 192 -16.45 -12.02 -10.15
N ILE A 193 -17.15 -12.14 -11.27
CA ILE A 193 -18.12 -13.19 -11.55
C ILE A 193 -17.49 -14.12 -12.60
N LYS A 194 -17.42 -15.41 -12.29
CA LYS A 194 -16.88 -16.45 -13.18
C LYS A 194 -17.90 -16.79 -14.29
N ASN A 195 -17.44 -17.46 -15.34
CA ASN A 195 -18.31 -17.86 -16.47
C ASN A 195 -19.48 -18.76 -16.04
N ASN A 196 -19.29 -19.55 -14.97
CA ASN A 196 -20.35 -20.37 -14.37
C ASN A 196 -21.30 -19.57 -13.47
N LYS A 197 -21.24 -18.22 -13.49
CA LYS A 197 -22.03 -17.29 -12.68
C LYS A 197 -21.71 -17.29 -11.18
N ASP A 198 -20.63 -17.98 -10.76
CA ASP A 198 -20.19 -17.92 -9.38
C ASP A 198 -19.38 -16.66 -9.10
N ALA A 199 -19.68 -16.03 -7.96
CA ALA A 199 -18.91 -14.92 -7.47
C ALA A 199 -17.60 -15.38 -6.85
N CYS A 200 -16.56 -14.56 -6.99
CA CYS A 200 -15.25 -14.86 -6.50
C CYS A 200 -14.51 -13.58 -6.09
N TYR A 201 -13.79 -13.67 -4.98
CA TYR A 201 -12.70 -12.78 -4.66
C TYR A 201 -11.37 -13.49 -4.90
N GLN A 202 -10.46 -12.82 -5.61
CA GLN A 202 -9.18 -13.40 -5.96
C GLN A 202 -8.05 -12.40 -5.75
N MET A 203 -6.88 -12.90 -5.37
CA MET A 203 -5.64 -12.14 -5.29
C MET A 203 -4.47 -13.01 -5.73
N THR A 204 -3.59 -12.48 -6.56
CA THR A 204 -2.40 -13.20 -7.05
C THR A 204 -1.16 -12.35 -6.87
N GLN A 205 -0.11 -12.90 -6.27
CA GLN A 205 1.18 -12.19 -6.13
C GLN A 205 2.33 -13.19 -6.11
N LYS A 206 3.55 -12.72 -6.35
CA LYS A 206 4.76 -13.53 -6.17
C LYS A 206 4.81 -14.12 -4.75
N VAL A 207 5.07 -15.42 -4.64
CA VAL A 207 4.91 -16.21 -3.41
C VAL A 207 5.69 -15.61 -2.24
N ASP A 208 4.94 -15.26 -1.20
CA ASP A 208 5.36 -15.10 0.19
C ASP A 208 4.37 -15.94 1.03
N ILE A 209 4.74 -17.20 1.29
CA ILE A 209 3.80 -18.21 1.83
C ILE A 209 3.20 -17.75 3.17
N PRO A 210 3.98 -17.32 4.17
CA PRO A 210 3.42 -16.94 5.47
C PRO A 210 2.48 -15.74 5.38
N LEU A 211 2.81 -14.73 4.55
CA LEU A 211 1.91 -13.59 4.31
C LEU A 211 0.59 -14.06 3.72
N PHE A 212 0.61 -14.86 2.64
CA PHE A 212 -0.61 -15.31 1.99
C PHE A 212 -1.47 -16.23 2.87
N GLU A 213 -0.85 -17.09 3.70
CA GLU A 213 -1.58 -17.87 4.70
C GLU A 213 -2.27 -16.96 5.72
N ALA A 214 -1.61 -15.90 6.18
CA ALA A 214 -2.21 -14.91 7.07
C ALA A 214 -3.40 -14.18 6.41
N LEU A 215 -3.25 -13.75 5.14
CA LEU A 215 -4.35 -13.10 4.41
C LEU A 215 -5.55 -14.04 4.21
N TYR A 216 -5.28 -15.33 3.95
CA TYR A 216 -6.31 -16.33 3.85
C TYR A 216 -7.07 -16.49 5.16
N LEU A 217 -6.38 -16.64 6.29
CA LEU A 217 -7.01 -16.73 7.62
C LEU A 217 -7.76 -15.46 8.01
N LEU A 218 -7.28 -14.30 7.56
CA LEU A 218 -7.93 -13.02 7.83
C LEU A 218 -9.27 -12.86 7.09
N LEU A 219 -9.39 -13.45 5.89
CA LEU A 219 -10.59 -13.42 5.06
C LEU A 219 -11.42 -14.71 5.15
N ASN A 220 -10.95 -15.70 5.88
CA ASN A 220 -11.62 -16.99 6.03
C ASN A 220 -11.26 -17.64 7.36
N ASN A 221 -12.27 -17.84 8.21
CA ASN A 221 -12.12 -18.50 9.50
C ASN A 221 -11.85 -20.02 9.41
N ASN A 222 -11.75 -20.60 8.21
CA ASN A 222 -11.46 -22.02 8.01
C ASN A 222 -9.99 -22.26 7.63
N THR A 223 -9.45 -23.41 8.03
CA THR A 223 -8.06 -23.85 7.78
C THR A 223 -7.84 -24.53 6.41
N LYS A 224 -8.73 -24.36 5.43
CA LYS A 224 -8.56 -25.03 4.13
C LYS A 224 -7.32 -24.50 3.40
N LYS A 225 -6.56 -25.40 2.79
CA LYS A 225 -5.27 -25.11 2.17
C LYS A 225 -5.38 -24.07 1.06
N MET A 226 -4.53 -23.04 1.14
CA MET A 226 -4.26 -22.13 0.03
C MET A 226 -3.89 -22.92 -1.23
N TYR A 227 -4.41 -22.50 -2.39
CA TYR A 227 -4.01 -23.05 -3.67
C TYR A 227 -2.69 -22.39 -4.12
N LEU A 228 -1.59 -23.11 -3.95
CA LEU A 228 -0.33 -22.77 -4.61
C LEU A 228 -0.41 -23.28 -6.05
N HIS A 229 -0.33 -22.38 -7.04
CA HIS A 229 -0.19 -22.80 -8.42
C HIS A 229 1.19 -23.47 -8.60
N THR A 230 1.23 -24.80 -8.58
CA THR A 230 2.43 -25.59 -8.80
C THR A 230 3.04 -25.27 -10.17
N GLY A 231 4.28 -24.80 -10.16
CA GLY A 231 5.07 -24.45 -11.36
C GLY A 231 5.39 -22.96 -11.51
N ASN A 232 4.66 -22.07 -10.82
CA ASN A 232 4.85 -20.63 -10.93
C ASN A 232 5.28 -20.01 -9.60
N LYS A 233 6.14 -18.98 -9.66
CA LYS A 233 6.60 -18.18 -8.52
C LYS A 233 5.47 -17.35 -7.87
N TYR A 234 4.20 -17.66 -8.09
CA TYR A 234 3.02 -16.88 -7.70
C TYR A 234 2.05 -17.70 -6.83
N GLY A 235 1.61 -17.11 -5.72
CA GLY A 235 0.54 -17.61 -4.85
C GLY A 235 -0.78 -16.99 -5.23
N MET A 236 -1.86 -17.76 -5.11
CA MET A 236 -3.21 -17.31 -5.45
C MET A 236 -4.16 -17.59 -4.29
N LEU A 237 -4.75 -16.53 -3.75
CA LEU A 237 -5.89 -16.60 -2.86
C LEU A 237 -7.15 -16.53 -3.72
N ASN A 238 -8.02 -17.54 -3.62
CA ASN A 238 -9.28 -17.60 -4.35
C ASN A 238 -10.38 -18.05 -3.40
N LEU A 239 -11.34 -17.17 -3.17
CA LEU A 239 -12.48 -17.32 -2.28
C LEU A 239 -13.75 -17.29 -3.11
N SER A 240 -14.61 -18.31 -2.99
CA SER A 240 -15.79 -18.43 -3.87
C SER A 240 -16.96 -19.20 -3.25
N SER A 241 -16.84 -19.73 -2.03
CA SER A 241 -18.00 -20.31 -1.35
C SER A 241 -18.92 -19.20 -0.82
N MET A 242 -20.21 -19.50 -0.56
CA MET A 242 -21.13 -18.51 0.01
C MET A 242 -20.63 -17.94 1.35
N LYS A 243 -20.03 -18.80 2.19
CA LYS A 243 -19.38 -18.37 3.44
C LYS A 243 -18.25 -17.39 3.15
N ASP A 244 -17.38 -17.72 2.19
CA ASP A 244 -16.27 -16.82 1.85
C ASP A 244 -16.77 -15.47 1.32
N MET A 245 -17.85 -15.45 0.54
CA MET A 245 -18.46 -14.19 0.07
C MET A 245 -18.95 -13.35 1.23
N GLN A 246 -19.60 -13.95 2.24
CA GLN A 246 -20.01 -13.22 3.43
C GLN A 246 -18.80 -12.64 4.18
N GLU A 247 -17.72 -13.41 4.36
CA GLU A 247 -16.52 -12.95 5.06
C GLU A 247 -15.82 -11.81 4.30
N VAL A 248 -15.75 -11.90 2.98
CA VAL A 248 -15.24 -10.82 2.12
C VAL A 248 -16.11 -9.57 2.26
N ILE A 249 -17.44 -9.70 2.25
CA ILE A 249 -18.35 -8.57 2.45
C ILE A 249 -18.15 -7.95 3.84
N ASN A 250 -18.09 -8.78 4.89
CA ASN A 250 -17.84 -8.33 6.26
C ASN A 250 -16.53 -7.55 6.36
N PHE A 251 -15.47 -8.07 5.74
CA PHE A 251 -14.16 -7.45 5.76
C PHE A 251 -14.16 -6.06 5.12
N PHE A 252 -14.75 -5.90 3.93
CA PHE A 252 -14.70 -4.64 3.19
C PHE A 252 -15.82 -3.65 3.56
N SER A 253 -16.88 -4.09 4.24
CA SER A 253 -18.05 -3.23 4.50
C SER A 253 -18.47 -3.10 5.97
N PHE A 254 -18.18 -4.07 6.83
CA PHE A 254 -18.73 -4.09 8.20
C PHE A 254 -17.67 -4.06 9.31
N ASN A 255 -16.43 -4.45 9.02
CA ASN A 255 -15.36 -4.56 10.01
C ASN A 255 -14.70 -3.22 10.40
N GLY A 256 -15.21 -2.08 9.91
CA GLY A 256 -14.66 -0.76 10.21
C GLY A 256 -13.26 -0.49 9.63
N ASN A 257 -12.86 -1.27 8.62
CA ASN A 257 -11.63 -1.04 7.86
C ASN A 257 -11.75 0.22 6.99
N TYR A 258 -10.62 0.74 6.54
CA TYR A 258 -10.59 1.84 5.58
C TYR A 258 -11.38 1.46 4.32
N PRO A 259 -12.20 2.37 3.76
CA PRO A 259 -13.00 2.04 2.59
C PRO A 259 -12.13 1.80 1.35
N LEU A 260 -12.60 0.93 0.46
CA LEU A 260 -12.11 0.88 -0.92
C LEU A 260 -12.37 2.24 -1.58
N ILE A 261 -11.50 2.64 -2.50
CA ILE A 261 -11.65 3.88 -3.28
C ILE A 261 -11.42 3.62 -4.78
N GLY A 262 -11.74 4.63 -5.59
CA GLY A 262 -11.45 4.63 -7.02
C GLY A 262 -12.11 3.47 -7.76
N SER A 263 -11.39 2.92 -8.74
CA SER A 263 -11.91 1.84 -9.59
C SER A 263 -12.19 0.54 -8.84
N LYS A 264 -11.46 0.25 -7.75
CA LYS A 264 -11.68 -0.94 -6.93
C LYS A 264 -13.02 -0.88 -6.20
N LEU A 265 -13.38 0.29 -5.67
CA LEU A 265 -14.70 0.52 -5.08
C LEU A 265 -15.81 0.28 -6.09
N ILE A 266 -15.69 0.86 -7.29
CA ILE A 266 -16.66 0.67 -8.37
C ILE A 266 -16.78 -0.82 -8.76
N GLN A 267 -15.66 -1.55 -8.81
CA GLN A 267 -15.67 -2.99 -9.06
C GLN A 267 -16.42 -3.74 -7.95
N TYR A 268 -16.17 -3.38 -6.68
CA TYR A 268 -16.83 -3.99 -5.53
C TYR A 268 -18.34 -3.70 -5.50
N GLU A 269 -18.77 -2.47 -5.74
CA GLU A 269 -20.20 -2.10 -5.77
C GLU A 269 -20.97 -2.86 -6.86
N LYS A 270 -20.39 -2.96 -8.06
CA LYS A 270 -20.97 -3.78 -9.15
C LYS A 270 -21.09 -5.25 -8.75
N TRP A 271 -20.09 -5.76 -8.05
CA TRP A 271 -20.09 -7.13 -7.54
C TRP A 271 -21.16 -7.34 -6.48
N ILE A 272 -21.32 -6.42 -5.53
CA ILE A 272 -22.39 -6.43 -4.52
C ILE A 272 -23.77 -6.40 -5.17
N LYS A 273 -23.98 -5.52 -6.16
CA LYS A 273 -25.25 -5.46 -6.90
C LYS A 273 -25.58 -6.80 -7.56
N TYR A 274 -24.62 -7.41 -8.22
CA TYR A 274 -24.80 -8.75 -8.81
C TYR A 274 -25.19 -9.80 -7.77
N LEU A 275 -24.52 -9.79 -6.60
CA LEU A 275 -24.80 -10.74 -5.53
C LEU A 275 -26.23 -10.57 -4.97
N LYS A 276 -26.69 -9.33 -4.78
CA LYS A 276 -28.05 -9.01 -4.34
C LYS A 276 -29.12 -9.57 -5.30
N GLU A 277 -28.85 -9.55 -6.61
CA GLU A 277 -29.77 -10.03 -7.65
C GLU A 277 -29.66 -11.55 -7.91
N SER A 278 -28.64 -12.22 -7.40
CA SER A 278 -28.38 -13.63 -7.67
C SER A 278 -29.18 -14.56 -6.76
N TYR A 279 -29.87 -15.55 -7.34
CA TYR A 279 -30.60 -16.58 -6.57
C TYR A 279 -29.73 -17.27 -5.50
N ARG A 280 -28.44 -17.46 -5.78
CA ARG A 280 -27.50 -18.15 -4.88
C ARG A 280 -27.06 -17.29 -3.71
N TYR A 281 -26.93 -15.97 -3.90
CA TYR A 281 -26.25 -15.08 -2.95
C TYR A 281 -27.17 -14.02 -2.33
N LYS A 282 -28.40 -13.86 -2.82
CA LYS A 282 -29.37 -12.84 -2.39
C LYS A 282 -29.65 -12.79 -0.88
N ASP A 283 -29.45 -13.92 -0.17
CA ASP A 283 -29.73 -14.04 1.26
C ASP A 283 -28.51 -13.72 2.14
N LEU A 284 -27.39 -13.30 1.55
CA LEU A 284 -26.24 -12.78 2.29
C LEU A 284 -26.57 -11.42 2.93
N ASN A 285 -25.86 -11.08 4.00
CA ASN A 285 -25.95 -9.75 4.59
C ASN A 285 -25.16 -8.75 3.75
N PHE A 286 -25.84 -7.75 3.19
CA PHE A 286 -25.25 -6.76 2.29
C PHE A 286 -25.23 -5.36 2.88
N PRO A 287 -24.20 -4.56 2.57
CA PRO A 287 -24.17 -3.14 2.91
C PRO A 287 -25.22 -2.34 2.12
N ASN A 288 -25.63 -1.21 2.71
CA ASN A 288 -26.47 -0.20 2.08
C ASN A 288 -25.63 0.67 1.14
N ILE A 289 -25.34 0.10 -0.03
CA ILE A 289 -24.66 0.70 -1.19
C ILE A 289 -25.50 0.44 -2.42
#